data_AF-A0A4Q5SE93-F1
#
_entry.id   AF-A0A4Q5SE93-F1
#
_cell.length_a   1.000
_cell.length_b   1.000
_cell.length_c   1.000
_cell.angle_alpha   90.00
_cell.angle_beta   90.00
_cell.angle_gamma   90.00
#
_symmetry.space_group_name_H-M   'P 1'
#
loop_
_entity.id
_entity.type
_entity.pdbx_description
1 polymer ?
#
loop_
_entity_poly.entity_id
_entity_poly.type
_entity_poly.pdbx_seq_one_letter_code
_entity_poly.pdbx_strand_id
1 'polypeptide(L)' 'MAILGKIERYLRRYDMPRTKFGRLAVNDPRLVDDLRNGRAPGPELCERIEAQLSRAPAAPGQGDVR' A
#
# COMPACT_ATOMS: atom_id res chain seq x y z
N MET A 1 -9.61 12.55 3.09
CA MET A 1 -8.22 12.05 3.21
C MET A 1 -7.83 11.40 1.88
N ALA A 2 -6.69 11.78 1.30
CA ALA A 2 -6.17 11.16 0.08
C ALA A 2 -5.79 9.69 0.32
N ILE A 3 -5.91 8.84 -0.71
CA ILE A 3 -5.66 7.39 -0.60
C ILE A 3 -4.23 7.07 -0.16
N LEU A 4 -3.27 7.92 -0.54
CA LEU A 4 -1.87 7.84 -0.12
C LEU A 4 -1.74 7.91 1.41
N GLY A 5 -2.49 8.79 2.07
CA GLY A 5 -2.45 8.91 3.53
C GLY A 5 -3.01 7.67 4.24
N LYS A 6 -4.00 6.98 3.65
CA LYS A 6 -4.50 5.70 4.16
C LYS A 6 -3.42 4.61 4.03
N ILE A 7 -2.75 4.57 2.88
CA ILE A 7 -1.63 3.64 2.63
C ILE A 7 -0.50 3.89 3.65
N GLU A 8 -0.03 5.12 3.83
CA GLU A 8 1.06 5.43 4.76
C GLU A 8 0.75 5.03 6.21
N ARG A 9 -0.50 5.21 6.66
CA ARG A 9 -0.94 4.74 7.99
C ARG A 9 -0.91 3.22 8.09
N TYR A 10 -1.34 2.52 7.04
CA TYR A 10 -1.28 1.06 6.98
C TYR A 10 0.16 0.56 7.02
N LEU A 11 1.04 1.13 6.19
CA LEU A 11 2.46 0.78 6.18
C LEU A 11 3.10 0.97 7.55
N ARG A 12 2.84 2.09 8.23
CA ARG A 12 3.35 2.34 9.59
C ARG A 12 2.76 1.41 10.64
N ARG A 13 1.46 1.09 10.55
CA ARG A 13 0.78 0.22 11.52
C ARG A 13 1.32 -1.21 11.49
N TYR A 14 1.72 -1.69 10.32
CA TYR A 14 2.15 -3.07 10.09
C TYR A 14 3.63 -3.22 9.76
N ASP A 15 4.42 -2.15 9.91
CA ASP A 15 5.83 -2.09 9.53
C ASP A 15 6.11 -2.67 8.13
N MET A 16 5.26 -2.34 7.17
CA MET A 16 5.27 -2.95 5.84
C MET A 16 6.05 -2.08 4.84
N PRO A 17 6.96 -2.67 4.03
CA PRO A 17 7.58 -1.97 2.92
C PRO A 17 6.55 -1.55 1.87
N ARG A 18 6.69 -0.33 1.35
CA ARG A 18 5.81 0.23 0.29
C ARG A 18 5.72 -0.66 -0.96
N THR A 19 6.82 -1.30 -1.34
CA THR A 19 6.91 -2.20 -2.51
C THR A 19 6.14 -3.49 -2.27
N LYS A 20 6.14 -3.99 -1.03
CA LYS A 20 5.36 -5.18 -0.62
C LYS A 20 3.86 -4.89 -0.68
N PHE A 21 3.44 -3.72 -0.17
CA PHE A 21 2.04 -3.31 -0.28
C PHE A 21 1.55 -3.24 -1.73
N GLY A 22 2.31 -2.58 -2.60
CA GLY A 22 1.93 -2.45 -4.01
C GLY A 22 1.80 -3.81 -4.72
N ARG A 23 2.71 -4.75 -4.44
CA ARG A 23 2.61 -6.14 -4.91
C ARG A 23 1.34 -6.83 -4.40
N LEU A 24 1.02 -6.67 -3.11
CA LEU A 24 -0.16 -7.30 -2.51
C LEU A 24 -1.49 -6.69 -2.98
N ALA A 25 -1.52 -5.37 -3.20
CA ALA A 25 -2.73 -4.67 -3.59
C ALA A 25 -3.09 -4.90 -5.07
N VAL A 26 -2.10 -4.76 -5.96
CA VAL A 26 -2.34 -4.71 -7.41
C VAL A 26 -1.21 -5.32 -8.25
N ASN A 27 -0.32 -6.11 -7.65
CA ASN A 27 0.88 -6.66 -8.30
C ASN A 27 1.85 -5.59 -8.87
N ASP A 28 1.81 -4.35 -8.36
CA ASP A 28 2.69 -3.25 -8.80
C ASP A 28 3.56 -2.75 -7.63
N PRO A 29 4.86 -3.08 -7.56
CA PRO A 29 5.74 -2.59 -6.49
C PRO A 29 5.98 -1.06 -6.53
N ARG A 30 5.73 -0.39 -7.66
CA ARG A 30 5.95 1.06 -7.82
C ARG A 30 4.73 1.89 -7.43
N LEU A 31 3.60 1.26 -7.17
CA LEU A 31 2.32 1.91 -6.87
C LEU A 31 2.46 3.09 -5.91
N VAL A 32 3.06 2.85 -4.74
CA VAL A 32 3.15 3.88 -3.69
C VAL A 32 4.08 5.01 -4.10
N ASP A 33 5.19 4.72 -4.77
CA ASP A 33 6.12 5.75 -5.24
C ASP A 33 5.49 6.60 -6.34
N ASP A 34 4.74 5.99 -7.26
CA ASP A 34 4.01 6.73 -8.29
C ASP A 34 2.93 7.63 -7.67
N LEU A 35 2.18 7.15 -6.67
CA LEU A 35 1.21 7.96 -5.93
C LEU A 35 1.87 9.13 -5.21
N ARG A 36 3.09 8.95 -4.68
CA ARG A 36 3.90 10.03 -4.07
C ARG A 36 4.41 11.04 -5.10
N ASN A 37 4.69 10.57 -6.32
CA ASN A 37 5.10 11.41 -7.44
C ASN A 37 3.91 12.12 -8.12
N GLY A 38 2.69 12.00 -7.58
CA GLY A 38 1.51 12.71 -8.08
C GLY A 38 0.65 11.93 -9.07
N ARG A 39 0.90 10.62 -9.26
CA ARG A 39 -0.02 9.76 -10.04
C ARG A 39 -1.41 9.80 -9.41
N ALA A 40 -2.42 10.09 -10.22
CA ALA A 40 -3.81 9.97 -9.83
C ALA A 40 -4.30 8.54 -10.11
N PRO A 41 -4.66 7.74 -9.09
CA PRO A 41 -5.25 6.44 -9.32
C PRO A 41 -6.67 6.60 -9.86
N GLY A 42 -7.01 5.81 -10.88
CA GLY A 42 -8.39 5.70 -11.37
C GLY A 42 -9.31 4.99 -10.36
N PRO A 43 -10.63 4.98 -10.59
CA PRO A 43 -11.61 4.41 -9.67
C PRO A 43 -11.35 2.92 -9.37
N GLU A 44 -11.05 2.11 -10.39
CA GLU A 44 -10.75 0.68 -10.22
C GLU A 44 -9.50 0.45 -9.35
N LEU A 45 -8.47 1.29 -9.53
CA LEU A 45 -7.25 1.20 -8.75
C LEU A 45 -7.51 1.58 -7.28
N CYS A 46 -8.34 2.60 -7.05
CA CYS A 46 -8.78 2.98 -5.71
C CYS A 46 -9.52 1.82 -5.02
N GLU A 47 -10.46 1.17 -5.68
CA GLU A 47 -11.21 0.04 -5.11
C GLU A 47 -10.28 -1.11 -4.68
N ARG A 48 -9.32 -1.49 -5.53
CA ARG A 48 -8.33 -2.53 -5.18
C ARG A 48 -7.46 -2.13 -3.98
N ILE A 49 -7.02 -0.88 -3.94
CA ILE A 49 -6.24 -0.35 -2.81
C ILE A 49 -7.09 -0.38 -1.54
N GLU A 50 -8.35 0.05 -1.58
CA GLU A 50 -9.24 0.08 -0.42
C GLU A 50 -9.58 -1.33 0.07
N ALA A 51 -9.79 -2.28 -0.84
CA ALA A 51 -9.95 -3.69 -0.49
C ALA A 51 -8.71 -4.22 0.25
N GLN A 52 -7.50 -3.88 -0.21
CA GLN A 52 -6.26 -4.28 0.46
C GLN A 52 -6.06 -3.59 1.82
N LEU A 53 -6.47 -2.33 1.97
CA LEU A 53 -6.40 -1.61 3.25
C LEU A 53 -7.38 -2.17 4.29
N SER A 54 -8.53 -2.65 3.83
CA SER A 54 -9.55 -3.29 4.68
C SER A 54 -9.12 -4.70 5.11
N ARG A 55 -8.22 -5.32 4.35
CA ARG A 55 -7.62 -6.61 4.69
C ARG A 55 -6.51 -6.39 5.74
N ALA A 56 -6.73 -6.88 6.95
CA ALA A 56 -5.64 -7.04 7.91
C ALA A 56 -4.56 -7.94 7.28
N PRO A 57 -3.29 -7.51 7.22
CA PRO A 57 -2.25 -8.37 6.71
C PRO A 57 -2.14 -9.58 7.64
N ALA A 58 -2.04 -10.77 7.05
CA ALA A 58 -1.86 -12.01 7.79
C ALA A 58 -0.52 -11.95 8.55
N ALA A 59 -0.59 -11.57 9.83
CA ALA A 59 0.48 -11.39 10.80
C ALA A 59 1.64 -10.45 10.41
N PRO A 60 2.09 -9.57 11.32
CA PRO A 60 3.35 -8.85 11.15
C PRO A 60 4.53 -9.83 11.32
N GLY A 61 4.97 -10.43 10.21
CA GLY A 61 6.15 -11.27 10.12
C GLY A 61 7.36 -10.48 9.64
N GLN A 62 8.16 -10.02 10.60
CA GLN A 62 9.61 -9.80 10.61
C GLN A 62 10.39 -9.91 9.29
N GLY A 63 11.17 -8.88 8.98
CA GLY A 63 12.40 -9.02 8.20
C GLY A 63 12.49 -8.06 7.01
N ASP A 64 13.20 -6.95 7.21
CA ASP A 64 14.26 -6.49 6.30
C ASP A 64 15.04 -5.40 7.05
N VAL A 65 15.78 -5.84 8.07
CA VAL A 65 16.95 -5.09 8.56
C VAL A 65 17.99 -5.21 7.45
N ARG A 66 18.28 -4.09 6.80
CA ARG A 66 19.49 -3.94 5.98
C ARG A 66 20.53 -3.18 6.78
#